data_AF-A0A1J4KSJ9-F1
#
_entry.id   AF-A0A1J4KSJ9-F1
#
_cell.length_a   1.000
_cell.length_b   1.000
_cell.length_c   1.000
_cell.angle_alpha   90.00
_cell.angle_beta   90.00
_cell.angle_gamma   90.00
#
_symmetry.space_group_name_H-M   'P 1'
#
loop_
_entity.id
_entity.type
_entity.pdbx_description
1 polymer ?
#
loop_
_entity_poly.entity_id
_entity_poly.type
_entity_poly.pdbx_seq_one_letter_code
_entity_poly.pdbx_strand_id
1 'polypeptide(L)'
;MHVGEISIFHIDSKYAYGKLGKQPDIPADEDLIFEIELLDILVGPTKQEKAVQKAREECERGIVAFREGRLDDALNDFCQGRLTLMFEGKDDSDPSYFSQEYADIKIRLNRNLAVAYARKEDYTQSLQYANEVLEFVPNDTKCLLKKCEALVHLERLVEARQTLSRALGVSHNDPVFRPVREKLEALEKEERIRQNETFKKMTKKDEQK
;
A
#
# COMPACT_ATOMS: atom_id res chain seq x y z
N MET A 1 17.55 -32.75 -12.84
CA MET A 1 18.68 -32.31 -13.66
C MET A 1 19.21 -31.02 -13.10
N HIS A 2 20.52 -30.84 -13.13
CA HIS A 2 21.21 -29.59 -12.80
C HIS A 2 21.66 -28.89 -14.09
N VAL A 3 21.87 -27.58 -14.05
CA VAL A 3 22.40 -26.85 -15.22
C VAL A 3 23.78 -27.40 -15.57
N GLY A 4 23.99 -27.72 -16.85
CA GLY A 4 25.17 -28.40 -17.40
C GLY A 4 25.12 -29.94 -17.32
N GLU A 5 24.08 -30.52 -16.73
CA GLU A 5 23.92 -31.98 -16.65
C GLU A 5 23.46 -32.55 -18.00
N ILE A 6 24.17 -33.59 -18.47
CA ILE A 6 23.73 -34.46 -19.57
C ILE A 6 23.23 -35.76 -18.97
N SER A 7 21.98 -36.11 -19.23
CA SER A 7 21.34 -37.33 -18.73
C SER A 7 20.58 -38.07 -19.83
N ILE A 8 20.59 -39.40 -19.75
CA ILE A 8 19.86 -40.29 -20.66
C ILE A 8 18.55 -40.73 -20.00
N PHE A 9 17.43 -40.50 -20.68
CA PHE A 9 16.08 -40.83 -20.23
C PHE A 9 15.47 -41.91 -21.12
N HIS A 10 14.98 -42.98 -20.49
CA HIS A 10 14.18 -44.01 -21.14
C HIS A 10 12.70 -43.72 -20.84
N ILE A 11 11.92 -43.41 -21.87
CA ILE A 11 10.54 -42.98 -21.79
C ILE A 11 9.65 -44.03 -22.44
N ASP A 12 8.83 -44.70 -21.63
CA ASP A 12 7.76 -45.60 -22.08
C ASP A 12 6.83 -44.86 -23.07
N SER A 13 6.41 -45.55 -24.13
CA SER A 13 5.62 -45.00 -25.23
C SER A 13 4.38 -44.23 -24.75
N LYS A 14 3.77 -44.62 -23.63
CA LYS A 14 2.60 -43.92 -23.05
C LYS A 14 2.88 -42.49 -22.58
N TYR A 15 4.15 -42.16 -22.31
CA TYR A 15 4.62 -40.83 -21.96
C TYR A 15 5.33 -40.13 -23.13
N ALA A 16 5.47 -40.81 -24.27
CA ALA A 16 6.01 -40.29 -25.53
C ALA A 16 4.88 -40.09 -26.56
N TYR A 17 4.93 -40.77 -27.72
CA TYR A 17 3.97 -40.62 -28.81
C TYR A 17 2.84 -41.66 -28.80
N GLY A 18 2.89 -42.62 -27.87
CA GLY A 18 1.85 -43.63 -27.63
C GLY A 18 1.40 -44.39 -28.89
N LYS A 19 0.15 -44.87 -28.86
CA LYS A 19 -0.47 -45.70 -29.91
C LYS A 19 -0.52 -45.08 -31.30
N LEU A 20 -0.34 -43.76 -31.42
CA LEU A 20 -0.39 -43.08 -32.71
C LEU A 20 0.99 -42.97 -33.34
N GLY A 21 2.05 -42.89 -32.54
CA GLY A 21 3.39 -42.56 -33.02
C GLY A 21 3.45 -41.17 -33.65
N LYS A 22 4.48 -40.93 -34.45
CA LYS A 22 4.65 -39.73 -35.27
C LYS A 22 5.29 -40.11 -36.60
N GLN A 23 4.44 -40.38 -37.60
CA GLN A 23 4.89 -40.79 -38.91
C GLN A 23 5.66 -39.68 -39.66
N PRO A 24 6.68 -40.04 -40.47
CA PRO A 24 7.19 -41.41 -40.70
C PRO A 24 8.21 -41.88 -39.63
N ASP A 25 8.62 -41.00 -38.73
CA ASP A 25 9.84 -41.15 -37.94
C ASP A 25 9.69 -42.04 -36.70
N ILE A 26 8.48 -42.10 -36.12
CA ILE A 26 8.22 -42.79 -34.85
C ILE A 26 7.00 -43.70 -35.02
N PRO A 27 7.16 -45.03 -34.89
CA PRO A 27 6.06 -45.98 -34.90
C PRO A 27 5.06 -45.79 -33.74
N ALA A 28 3.91 -46.43 -33.87
CA ALA A 28 2.97 -46.57 -32.77
C ALA A 28 3.55 -47.41 -31.63
N ASP A 29 3.26 -47.03 -30.38
CA ASP A 29 3.65 -47.73 -29.14
C ASP A 29 5.18 -47.90 -28.96
N GLU A 30 5.98 -47.02 -29.57
CA GLU A 30 7.44 -47.06 -29.47
C GLU A 30 7.96 -46.33 -28.22
N ASP A 31 8.81 -47.00 -27.44
CA ASP A 31 9.55 -46.41 -26.32
C ASP A 31 10.71 -45.55 -26.84
N LEU A 32 11.00 -44.42 -26.20
CA LEU A 32 12.04 -43.49 -26.65
C LEU A 32 13.20 -43.38 -25.66
N ILE A 33 14.40 -43.19 -26.20
CA ILE A 33 15.60 -42.87 -25.44
C ILE A 33 16.04 -41.47 -25.83
N PHE A 34 16.08 -40.56 -24.86
CA PHE A 34 16.55 -39.18 -25.05
C PHE A 34 17.86 -38.96 -24.30
N GLU A 35 18.86 -38.41 -24.98
CA GLU A 35 19.99 -37.75 -24.33
C GLU A 35 19.65 -36.26 -24.23
N ILE A 36 19.52 -35.76 -22.99
CA ILE A 36 19.11 -34.38 -22.71
C ILE A 36 20.24 -33.68 -21.95
N GLU A 37 20.67 -32.54 -22.48
CA GLU A 37 21.52 -31.58 -21.78
C GLU A 37 20.66 -30.42 -21.24
N LEU A 38 20.73 -30.16 -19.94
CA LEU A 38 20.08 -29.00 -19.35
C LEU A 38 21.01 -27.78 -19.44
N LEU A 39 20.82 -26.95 -20.47
CA LEU A 39 21.69 -25.81 -20.72
C LEU A 39 21.51 -24.66 -19.71
N ASP A 40 20.28 -24.33 -19.35
CA ASP A 40 19.96 -23.25 -18.41
C ASP A 40 18.54 -23.40 -17.85
N ILE A 41 18.27 -22.83 -16.69
CA ILE A 41 16.93 -22.68 -16.11
C ILE A 41 16.61 -21.20 -16.02
N LEU A 42 15.79 -20.69 -16.95
CA LEU A 42 15.30 -19.33 -16.90
C LEU A 42 14.20 -19.20 -15.84
N VAL A 43 14.51 -18.54 -14.73
CA VAL A 43 13.53 -18.19 -13.70
C VAL A 43 12.80 -16.93 -14.13
N GLY A 44 11.55 -17.07 -14.55
CA GLY A 44 10.68 -15.93 -14.84
C GLY A 44 10.32 -15.15 -13.57
N PRO A 45 9.83 -13.90 -13.71
CA PRO A 45 9.49 -13.10 -12.54
C PRO A 45 8.40 -13.77 -11.72
N THR A 46 8.58 -13.71 -10.41
CA THR A 46 7.65 -14.21 -9.40
C THR A 46 6.30 -13.48 -9.54
N LYS A 47 5.25 -14.08 -8.96
CA LYS A 47 3.93 -13.43 -8.86
C LYS A 47 4.04 -12.05 -8.20
N GLN A 48 4.85 -11.96 -7.14
CA GLN A 48 5.09 -10.72 -6.41
C GLN A 48 5.75 -9.64 -7.27
N GLU A 49 6.81 -9.98 -8.01
CA GLU A 49 7.48 -9.02 -8.90
C GLU A 49 6.54 -8.50 -9.99
N LYS A 50 5.72 -9.38 -10.59
CA LYS A 50 4.70 -8.97 -11.57
C LYS A 50 3.65 -8.05 -10.95
N ALA A 51 3.17 -8.37 -9.75
CA ALA A 51 2.19 -7.55 -9.04
C ALA A 51 2.76 -6.17 -8.65
N VAL A 52 4.01 -6.12 -8.19
CA VAL A 52 4.73 -4.88 -7.89
C VAL A 52 4.86 -4.02 -9.14
N GLN A 53 5.23 -4.61 -10.27
CA GLN A 53 5.34 -3.87 -11.54
C GLN A 53 3.99 -3.29 -11.97
N LYS A 54 2.92 -4.09 -11.94
CA LYS A 54 1.57 -3.62 -12.27
C LYS A 54 1.08 -2.53 -11.32
N ALA A 55 1.29 -2.69 -10.02
CA ALA A 55 0.94 -1.69 -9.01
C ALA A 55 1.73 -0.38 -9.18
N ARG A 56 2.98 -0.44 -9.69
CA ARG A 56 3.75 0.77 -10.07
C ARG A 56 3.07 1.52 -11.20
N GLU A 57 2.63 0.83 -12.25
CA GLU A 57 1.92 1.45 -13.37
C GLU A 57 0.60 2.09 -12.94
N GLU A 58 -0.17 1.41 -12.08
CA GLU A 58 -1.38 1.96 -11.44
C GLU A 58 -1.08 3.20 -10.62
N CYS A 59 0.00 3.18 -9.84
CA CYS A 59 0.45 4.34 -9.07
C CYS A 59 0.82 5.53 -9.97
N GLU A 60 1.52 5.31 -11.08
CA GLU A 60 1.86 6.39 -12.02
C GLU A 60 0.61 6.98 -12.70
N ARG A 61 -0.33 6.13 -13.14
CA ARG A 61 -1.61 6.59 -13.71
C ARG A 61 -2.39 7.44 -12.71
N GLY A 62 -2.49 6.99 -11.46
CA GLY A 62 -3.17 7.75 -10.41
C GLY A 62 -2.49 9.09 -10.11
N ILE A 63 -1.15 9.16 -10.17
CA ILE A 63 -0.41 10.43 -10.03
C ILE A 63 -0.72 11.39 -11.17
N VAL A 64 -0.79 10.90 -12.41
CA VAL A 64 -1.17 11.72 -13.58
C VAL A 64 -2.60 12.24 -13.41
N ALA A 65 -3.56 11.36 -13.13
CA ALA A 65 -4.96 11.76 -12.91
C ALA A 65 -5.10 12.79 -11.77
N PHE A 66 -4.36 12.61 -10.67
CA PHE A 66 -4.37 13.54 -9.54
C PHE A 66 -3.85 14.93 -9.93
N ARG A 67 -2.77 15.00 -10.71
CA ARG A 67 -2.21 16.28 -11.21
C ARG A 67 -3.19 17.00 -12.13
N GLU A 68 -3.96 16.24 -12.91
CA GLU A 68 -4.98 16.77 -13.83
C GLU A 68 -6.31 17.10 -13.11
N GLY A 69 -6.38 16.92 -11.79
CA GLY A 69 -7.55 17.24 -10.98
C GLY A 69 -8.67 16.19 -11.04
N ARG A 70 -8.48 15.08 -11.75
CA ARG A 70 -9.42 13.95 -11.80
C ARG A 70 -9.25 13.10 -10.55
N LEU A 71 -9.84 13.57 -9.46
CA LEU A 71 -9.61 13.00 -8.13
C LEU A 71 -10.19 11.60 -7.97
N ASP A 72 -11.36 11.32 -8.54
CA ASP A 72 -11.99 10.00 -8.46
C ASP A 72 -11.21 8.96 -9.26
N ASP A 73 -10.72 9.31 -10.46
CA ASP A 73 -9.84 8.45 -11.26
C ASP A 73 -8.54 8.14 -10.49
N ALA A 74 -7.94 9.15 -9.87
CA ALA A 74 -6.72 8.98 -9.08
C ALA A 74 -6.94 8.03 -7.90
N LEU A 75 -8.04 8.20 -7.17
CA LEU A 75 -8.41 7.30 -6.07
C LEU A 75 -8.63 5.87 -6.57
N ASN A 76 -9.33 5.72 -7.69
CA ASN A 76 -9.56 4.41 -8.30
C ASN A 76 -8.24 3.71 -8.67
N ASP A 77 -7.34 4.40 -9.35
CA ASP A 77 -6.02 3.87 -9.73
C ASP A 77 -5.18 3.49 -8.50
N PHE A 78 -5.13 4.34 -7.47
CA PHE A 78 -4.38 4.03 -6.25
C PHE A 78 -4.97 2.86 -5.46
N CYS A 79 -6.30 2.77 -5.38
CA CYS A 79 -6.98 1.64 -4.76
C CYS A 79 -6.73 0.34 -5.53
N GLN A 80 -6.79 0.40 -6.86
CA GLN A 80 -6.48 -0.73 -7.73
C GLN A 80 -5.04 -1.22 -7.51
N GLY A 81 -4.07 -0.29 -7.45
CA GLY A 81 -2.67 -0.55 -7.05
C GLY A 81 -2.56 -1.41 -5.81
N ARG A 82 -3.30 -1.05 -4.76
CA ARG A 82 -3.28 -1.80 -3.50
C ARG A 82 -3.96 -3.16 -3.61
N LEU A 83 -5.05 -3.27 -4.35
CA LEU A 83 -5.75 -4.54 -4.56
C LEU A 83 -4.88 -5.51 -5.36
N THR A 84 -4.17 -5.04 -6.39
CA THR A 84 -3.22 -5.85 -7.15
C THR A 84 -2.11 -6.38 -6.25
N LEU A 85 -1.52 -5.56 -5.37
CA LEU A 85 -0.55 -6.06 -4.39
C LEU A 85 -1.18 -7.13 -3.46
N MET A 86 -2.37 -6.86 -2.94
CA MET A 86 -3.03 -7.72 -1.95
C MET A 86 -3.44 -9.09 -2.51
N PHE A 87 -3.87 -9.15 -3.76
CA PHE A 87 -4.46 -10.36 -4.36
C PHE A 87 -3.54 -11.05 -5.38
N GLU A 88 -2.71 -10.31 -6.12
CA GLU A 88 -1.84 -10.87 -7.15
C GLU A 88 -0.40 -11.05 -6.65
N GLY A 89 -0.01 -10.36 -5.57
CA GLY A 89 1.36 -10.34 -5.07
C GLY A 89 1.69 -11.35 -3.97
N LYS A 90 0.69 -12.10 -3.46
CA LYS A 90 0.93 -13.11 -2.44
C LYS A 90 1.53 -14.37 -3.06
N ASP A 91 2.64 -14.82 -2.49
CA ASP A 91 3.18 -16.14 -2.79
C ASP A 91 2.35 -17.21 -2.08
N ASP A 92 2.01 -18.28 -2.78
CA ASP A 92 1.27 -19.42 -2.20
C ASP A 92 2.17 -20.23 -1.25
N SER A 93 3.50 -20.15 -1.42
CA SER A 93 4.49 -20.91 -0.66
C SER A 93 4.89 -20.25 0.66
N ASP A 94 4.96 -18.92 0.70
CA ASP A 94 5.14 -18.14 1.94
C ASP A 94 4.33 -16.83 1.91
N PRO A 95 3.09 -16.85 2.43
CA PRO A 95 2.24 -15.67 2.49
C PRO A 95 2.74 -14.54 3.41
N SER A 96 3.76 -14.81 4.24
CA SER A 96 4.33 -13.84 5.18
C SER A 96 5.51 -13.04 4.59
N TYR A 97 6.13 -13.55 3.53
CA TYR A 97 7.27 -12.93 2.90
C TYR A 97 6.85 -11.85 1.89
N PHE A 98 7.32 -10.62 2.11
CA PHE A 98 7.20 -9.50 1.19
C PHE A 98 8.55 -8.86 0.93
N SER A 99 8.88 -8.61 -0.33
CA SER A 99 10.10 -7.93 -0.74
C SER A 99 10.07 -6.46 -0.34
N GLN A 100 11.26 -5.84 -0.34
CA GLN A 100 11.37 -4.42 -0.08
C GLN A 100 10.62 -3.59 -1.13
N GLU A 101 10.65 -4.00 -2.39
CA GLU A 101 9.94 -3.34 -3.49
C GLU A 101 8.43 -3.36 -3.29
N TYR A 102 7.89 -4.46 -2.75
CA TYR A 102 6.48 -4.58 -2.37
C TYR A 102 6.11 -3.57 -1.28
N ALA A 103 6.92 -3.50 -0.22
CA ALA A 103 6.70 -2.54 0.87
C ALA A 103 6.78 -1.10 0.36
N ASP A 104 7.77 -0.78 -0.47
CA ASP A 104 7.98 0.56 -1.02
C ASP A 104 6.80 1.03 -1.88
N ILE A 105 6.29 0.17 -2.77
CA ILE A 105 5.15 0.54 -3.62
C ILE A 105 3.86 0.66 -2.79
N LYS A 106 3.65 -0.22 -1.80
CA LYS A 106 2.50 -0.13 -0.88
C LYS A 106 2.54 1.18 -0.09
N ILE A 107 3.69 1.56 0.45
CA ILE A 107 3.89 2.83 1.17
C ILE A 107 3.58 4.01 0.24
N ARG A 108 4.09 3.98 -1.00
CA ARG A 108 3.85 5.05 -1.98
C ARG A 108 2.36 5.20 -2.33
N LEU A 109 1.66 4.09 -2.57
CA LEU A 109 0.21 4.07 -2.83
C LEU A 109 -0.57 4.62 -1.63
N ASN A 110 -0.29 4.14 -0.42
CA ASN A 110 -0.95 4.62 0.80
C ASN A 110 -0.71 6.12 1.04
N ARG A 111 0.52 6.61 0.83
CA ARG A 111 0.84 8.04 0.94
C ARG A 111 0.01 8.88 -0.05
N ASN A 112 -0.15 8.41 -1.27
CA ASN A 112 -0.97 9.08 -2.28
C ASN A 112 -2.47 9.02 -1.96
N LEU A 113 -2.98 7.88 -1.46
CA LEU A 113 -4.37 7.78 -0.98
C LEU A 113 -4.64 8.73 0.17
N ALA A 114 -3.75 8.83 1.16
CA ALA A 114 -3.90 9.78 2.27
C ALA A 114 -4.06 11.21 1.74
N VAL A 115 -3.23 11.61 0.76
CA VAL A 115 -3.31 12.93 0.13
C VAL A 115 -4.59 13.11 -0.68
N ALA A 116 -4.99 12.10 -1.45
CA ALA A 116 -6.16 12.16 -2.31
C ALA A 116 -7.47 12.20 -1.52
N TYR A 117 -7.61 11.37 -0.47
CA TYR A 117 -8.77 11.41 0.41
C TYR A 117 -8.85 12.70 1.23
N ALA A 118 -7.72 13.25 1.69
CA ALA A 118 -7.71 14.57 2.32
C ALA A 118 -8.24 15.65 1.36
N ARG A 119 -7.86 15.58 0.07
CA ARG A 119 -8.36 16.50 -0.96
C ARG A 119 -9.85 16.29 -1.29
N LYS A 120 -10.36 15.07 -1.10
CA LYS A 120 -11.79 14.72 -1.21
C LYS A 120 -12.58 15.07 0.04
N GLU A 121 -11.93 15.58 1.09
CA GLU A 121 -12.49 15.85 2.41
C GLU A 121 -13.00 14.59 3.14
N ASP A 122 -12.58 13.40 2.73
CA ASP A 122 -12.79 12.16 3.48
C ASP A 122 -11.63 11.98 4.47
N TYR A 123 -11.75 12.67 5.59
CA TYR A 123 -10.71 12.69 6.63
C TYR A 123 -10.58 11.35 7.35
N THR A 124 -11.63 10.53 7.37
CA THR A 124 -11.59 9.18 7.96
C THR A 124 -10.65 8.28 7.16
N GLN A 125 -10.83 8.23 5.83
CA GLN A 125 -9.95 7.45 4.96
C GLN A 125 -8.53 8.03 4.92
N SER A 126 -8.40 9.36 4.84
CA SER A 126 -7.08 10.02 4.90
C SER A 126 -6.29 9.62 6.14
N LEU A 127 -6.93 9.65 7.31
CA LEU A 127 -6.32 9.27 8.59
C LEU A 127 -5.88 7.81 8.59
N GLN A 128 -6.73 6.91 8.09
CA GLN A 128 -6.41 5.49 8.00
C GLN A 128 -5.13 5.27 7.18
N TYR A 129 -5.07 5.78 5.95
CA TYR A 129 -3.91 5.58 5.09
C TYR A 129 -2.64 6.27 5.60
N ALA A 130 -2.78 7.45 6.21
CA ALA A 130 -1.65 8.12 6.85
C ALA A 130 -1.09 7.27 8.01
N ASN A 131 -1.94 6.67 8.84
CA ASN A 131 -1.51 5.77 9.91
C ASN A 131 -0.79 4.53 9.36
N GLU A 132 -1.34 3.87 8.33
CA GLU A 132 -0.69 2.72 7.69
C GLU A 132 0.72 3.05 7.20
N VAL A 133 0.96 4.24 6.64
CA VAL A 133 2.32 4.65 6.25
C VAL A 133 3.22 4.88 7.47
N LEU A 134 2.69 5.52 8.50
CA LEU A 134 3.46 5.90 9.70
C LEU A 134 3.85 4.70 10.57
N GLU A 135 3.23 3.54 10.39
CA GLU A 135 3.68 2.27 11.00
C GLU A 135 5.06 1.84 10.46
N PHE A 136 5.32 2.07 9.16
CA PHE A 136 6.57 1.69 8.49
C PHE A 136 7.56 2.85 8.38
N VAL A 137 7.05 4.08 8.20
CA VAL A 137 7.86 5.30 8.06
C VAL A 137 7.38 6.33 9.10
N PRO A 138 7.75 6.19 10.39
CA PRO A 138 7.19 7.01 11.48
C PRO A 138 7.42 8.52 11.34
N ASN A 139 8.45 8.90 10.59
CA ASN A 139 8.90 10.27 10.39
C ASN A 139 8.48 10.84 9.02
N ASP A 140 7.54 10.21 8.33
CA ASP A 140 7.01 10.72 7.07
C ASP A 140 6.27 12.05 7.27
N THR A 141 6.94 13.16 6.93
CA THR A 141 6.40 14.51 7.12
C THR A 141 5.08 14.74 6.39
N LYS A 142 4.90 14.11 5.22
CA LYS A 142 3.69 14.26 4.40
C LYS A 142 2.50 13.58 5.06
N CYS A 143 2.68 12.34 5.52
CA CYS A 143 1.64 11.60 6.24
C CYS A 143 1.39 12.16 7.63
N LEU A 144 2.39 12.70 8.32
CA LEU A 144 2.21 13.44 9.58
C LEU A 144 1.30 14.65 9.38
N LEU A 145 1.52 15.43 8.31
CA LEU A 145 0.66 16.56 7.97
C LEU A 145 -0.77 16.10 7.68
N LYS A 146 -0.97 15.09 6.83
CA LYS A 146 -2.31 14.58 6.51
C LYS A 146 -3.03 13.99 7.73
N LYS A 147 -2.30 13.33 8.63
CA LYS A 147 -2.83 12.86 9.92
C LYS A 147 -3.27 14.03 10.82
N CYS A 148 -2.47 15.09 10.92
CA CYS A 148 -2.83 16.28 11.69
C CYS A 148 -4.11 16.93 11.14
N GLU A 149 -4.15 17.18 9.83
CA GLU A 149 -5.31 17.77 9.16
C GLU A 149 -6.57 16.91 9.41
N ALA A 150 -6.48 15.60 9.19
CA ALA A 150 -7.60 14.71 9.41
C ALA A 150 -8.09 14.69 10.85
N LEU A 151 -7.19 14.62 11.85
CA LEU A 151 -7.57 14.65 13.26
C LEU A 151 -8.24 15.97 13.66
N VAL A 152 -7.77 17.10 13.13
CA VAL A 152 -8.39 18.41 13.34
C VAL A 152 -9.81 18.45 12.77
N HIS A 153 -10.01 17.95 11.56
CA HIS A 153 -11.33 17.89 10.93
C HIS A 153 -12.30 16.91 11.61
N LEU A 154 -11.76 15.86 12.25
CA LEU A 154 -12.53 14.89 13.03
C LEU A 154 -12.70 15.31 14.50
N GLU A 155 -12.33 16.55 14.86
CA GLU A 155 -12.39 17.10 16.23
C GLU A 155 -11.63 16.28 17.30
N ARG A 156 -10.65 15.47 16.89
CA ARG A 156 -9.78 14.68 17.79
C ARG A 156 -8.58 15.52 18.24
N LEU A 157 -8.86 16.62 18.94
CA LEU A 157 -7.90 17.71 19.18
C LEU A 157 -6.66 17.27 19.97
N VAL A 158 -6.83 16.41 20.98
CA VAL A 158 -5.72 15.90 21.80
C VAL A 158 -4.71 15.12 20.96
N GLU A 159 -5.20 14.22 20.11
CA GLU A 159 -4.34 13.43 19.21
C GLU A 159 -3.73 14.30 18.11
N ALA A 160 -4.47 15.30 17.62
CA ALA A 160 -3.95 16.27 16.66
C ALA A 160 -2.76 17.03 17.26
N ARG A 161 -2.88 17.49 18.51
CA ARG A 161 -1.82 18.21 19.22
C ARG A 161 -0.57 17.36 19.42
N GLN A 162 -0.73 16.10 19.84
CA GLN A 162 0.38 15.16 19.98
C GLN A 162 1.08 14.90 18.64
N THR A 163 0.28 14.68 17.59
CA THR A 163 0.81 14.43 16.23
C THR A 163 1.55 15.66 15.70
N LEU A 164 1.00 16.86 15.90
CA LEU A 164 1.60 18.12 15.45
C LEU A 164 2.93 18.41 16.14
N SER A 165 3.01 18.19 17.46
CA SER A 165 4.27 18.33 18.22
C SER A 165 5.35 17.40 17.67
N ARG A 166 5.00 16.14 17.40
CA ARG A 166 5.92 15.18 16.76
C ARG A 166 6.34 15.66 15.37
N ALA A 167 5.38 16.13 14.58
CA ALA A 167 5.63 16.56 13.20
C ALA A 167 6.56 17.77 13.11
N LEU A 168 6.38 18.77 13.98
CA LEU A 168 7.25 19.93 14.06
C LEU A 168 8.67 19.57 14.53
N GLY A 169 8.80 18.60 15.45
CA GLY A 169 10.10 18.08 15.89
C GLY A 169 10.88 17.42 14.76
N VAL A 170 10.22 16.53 14.00
CA VAL A 170 10.84 15.81 12.87
C VAL A 170 11.14 16.73 11.68
N SER A 171 10.25 17.68 11.40
CA SER A 171 10.34 18.58 10.24
C SER A 171 11.15 19.85 10.51
N HIS A 172 11.68 20.03 11.71
CA HIS A 172 12.41 21.23 12.11
C HIS A 172 11.57 22.51 11.96
N ASN A 173 10.32 22.47 12.40
CA ASN A 173 9.33 23.56 12.30
C ASN A 173 9.03 23.98 10.85
N ASP A 174 8.83 23.01 9.95
CA ASP A 174 8.44 23.28 8.58
C ASP A 174 7.18 24.17 8.51
N PRO A 175 7.21 25.30 7.77
CA PRO A 175 6.07 26.19 7.58
C PRO A 175 4.79 25.51 7.07
N VAL A 176 4.89 24.35 6.43
CA VAL A 176 3.74 23.58 5.93
C VAL A 176 2.73 23.24 7.03
N PHE A 177 3.17 23.16 8.29
CA PHE A 177 2.31 22.88 9.44
C PHE A 177 1.61 24.11 10.02
N ARG A 178 1.95 25.34 9.59
CA ARG A 178 1.35 26.56 10.14
C ARG A 178 -0.18 26.59 10.00
N PRO A 179 -0.78 26.27 8.83
CA PRO A 179 -2.24 26.33 8.69
C PRO A 179 -2.98 25.38 9.62
N VAL A 180 -2.48 24.14 9.75
CA VAL A 180 -3.10 23.14 10.64
C VAL A 180 -2.90 23.51 12.12
N ARG A 181 -1.76 24.11 12.48
CA ARG A 181 -1.52 24.61 13.84
C ARG A 181 -2.49 25.72 14.21
N GLU A 182 -2.63 26.74 13.36
CA GLU A 182 -3.54 27.87 13.61
C GLU A 182 -4.98 27.40 13.77
N LYS A 183 -5.42 26.48 12.91
CA LYS A 183 -6.76 25.87 12.99
C LYS A 183 -6.95 25.09 14.30
N LEU A 184 -5.97 24.28 14.70
CA LEU A 184 -6.03 23.52 15.95
C LEU A 184 -6.11 24.45 17.17
N GLU A 185 -5.27 25.47 17.23
CA GLU A 185 -5.24 26.42 18.35
C GLU A 185 -6.57 27.20 18.49
N ALA A 186 -7.21 27.53 17.38
CA ALA A 186 -8.53 28.15 17.38
C ALA A 186 -9.60 27.21 17.99
N LEU A 187 -9.65 25.95 17.55
CA LEU A 187 -10.61 24.97 18.04
C LEU A 187 -10.42 24.64 19.52
N GLU A 188 -9.18 24.47 19.98
CA GLU A 188 -8.89 24.22 21.40
C GLU A 188 -9.28 25.43 22.28
N LYS A 189 -9.11 26.65 21.77
CA LYS A 189 -9.55 27.86 22.48
C LYS A 189 -11.07 27.87 22.61
N GLU A 190 -11.80 27.54 21.55
CA GLU A 190 -13.26 27.45 21.56
C GLU A 190 -13.75 26.37 22.52
N GLU A 191 -13.14 25.18 22.49
CA GLU A 191 -13.48 24.09 23.40
C GLU A 191 -13.28 24.50 24.86
N ARG A 192 -12.15 25.14 25.18
CA ARG A 192 -11.87 25.63 26.54
C ARG A 192 -12.89 26.68 26.99
N ILE A 193 -13.31 27.58 26.11
CA ILE A 193 -14.37 28.56 26.42
C ILE A 193 -15.68 27.83 26.74
N ARG A 194 -16.08 26.86 25.89
CA ARG A 194 -17.28 26.05 26.06
C ARG A 194 -17.28 25.27 27.38
N GLN A 195 -16.15 24.64 27.73
CA GLN A 195 -15.97 23.91 28.98
C GLN A 195 -16.10 24.84 30.20
N ASN A 196 -15.46 26.01 30.17
CA ASN A 196 -15.54 27.00 31.24
C ASN A 196 -16.96 27.55 31.45
N GLU A 197 -17.69 27.82 30.37
CA GLU A 197 -19.09 28.26 30.45
C GLU A 197 -20.01 27.18 31.04
N THR A 198 -19.78 25.93 30.65
CA THR A 198 -20.52 24.77 31.16
C THR A 198 -20.26 24.60 32.66
N PHE A 199 -19.00 24.68 33.08
CA PHE A 199 -18.62 24.61 34.49
C PHE A 199 -19.27 25.73 35.33
N LYS A 200 -19.24 26.98 34.85
CA LYS A 200 -19.90 28.12 35.52
C LYS A 200 -21.41 27.93 35.70
N LYS A 201 -22.08 27.26 34.76
CA LYS A 201 -23.52 26.97 34.86
C LYS A 201 -23.82 25.84 35.86
N MET A 202 -22.92 24.85 35.97
CA MET A 202 -23.05 23.78 36.95
C MET A 202 -22.90 24.31 38.38
N THR A 203 -21.82 25.07 38.66
CA THR A 203 -21.57 25.61 40.00
C THR A 203 -22.70 26.53 40.50
N LYS A 204 -23.27 27.36 39.63
CA LYS A 204 -24.43 28.22 39.98
C LYS A 204 -25.70 27.46 40.31
N LYS A 205 -25.89 26.23 39.78
CA LYS A 205 -27.05 25.39 40.10
C LYS A 205 -26.89 24.69 41.44
N ASP A 206 -25.66 24.33 41.81
CA ASP A 206 -25.36 23.67 43.08
C ASP A 206 -25.42 24.65 44.26
N GLU A 207 -25.13 25.94 44.05
CA GLU A 207 -25.30 27.00 45.05
C GLU A 207 -26.78 27.39 45.31
N GLN A 208 -27.71 26.96 44.46
CA GLN A 208 -29.16 27.28 44.55
C GLN A 208 -30.01 26.13 45.12
N LYS A 209 -29.39 25.06 45.60
CA LYS A 209 -30.04 23.93 46.31
C LYS A 209 -29.64 23.93 47.77
#